data_AF-A0A1V5CWV3-F1
#
_entry.id   AF-A0A1V5CWV3-F1
#
_cell.length_a   1.000
_cell.length_b   1.000
_cell.length_c   1.000
_cell.angle_alpha   90.00
_cell.angle_beta   90.00
_cell.angle_gamma   90.00
#
_symmetry.space_group_name_H-M   'P 1'
#
loop_
_entity.id
_entity.type
_entity.pdbx_description
1 polymer ?
#
loop_
_entity_poly.entity_id
_entity_poly.type
_entity_poly.pdbx_seq_one_letter_code
_entity_poly.pdbx_strand_id
1 'polypeptide(L)'
;MATLVKDVVGLESEAESIVQQAHAEAKQLEKAVEEEIASYRKKLTEETHRKIAEFQKNTEETYRNAQKDAEEELKAVLDALDRIPHNNLQKQVEMIVSRCRDL
;
A
#
# COMPACT_ATOMS: atom_id res chain seq x y z
N MET A 1 10.12 -62.40 41.68
CA MET A 1 11.07 -61.88 40.66
C MET A 1 10.48 -61.88 39.25
N ALA A 2 9.90 -62.98 38.76
CA ALA A 2 9.34 -63.04 37.39
C ALA A 2 8.19 -62.04 37.10
N THR A 3 7.37 -61.68 38.09
CA THR A 3 6.26 -60.71 37.94
C THR A 3 6.76 -59.28 37.80
N LEU A 4 7.70 -58.86 38.66
CA LEU A 4 8.28 -57.50 38.63
C LEU A 4 8.97 -57.20 37.28
N VAL A 5 9.68 -58.17 36.72
CA VAL A 5 10.32 -58.03 35.40
C VAL A 5 9.26 -57.84 34.31
N LYS A 6 8.14 -58.54 34.40
CA LYS A 6 7.03 -58.43 33.43
C LYS A 6 6.33 -57.07 33.52
N ASP A 7 6.17 -56.56 34.73
CA ASP A 7 5.56 -55.25 34.98
C ASP A 7 6.47 -54.11 34.49
N VAL A 8 7.79 -54.22 34.69
CA VAL A 8 8.78 -53.25 34.18
C VAL A 8 8.79 -53.21 32.66
N VAL A 9 8.79 -54.37 31.99
CA VAL A 9 8.72 -54.43 30.51
C VAL A 9 7.39 -53.86 29.98
N GLY A 10 6.29 -54.08 30.72
CA GLY A 10 5.00 -53.46 30.39
C GLY A 10 5.05 -51.93 30.45
N LEU A 11 5.63 -51.39 31.53
CA LEU A 11 5.82 -49.94 31.70
C LEU A 11 6.77 -49.35 30.66
N GLU A 12 7.83 -50.05 30.28
CA GLU A 12 8.75 -49.60 29.22
C GLU A 12 8.03 -49.49 27.88
N SER A 13 7.21 -50.49 27.52
CA SER A 13 6.42 -50.46 26.28
C SER A 13 5.37 -49.35 26.29
N GLU A 14 4.73 -49.09 27.42
CA GLU A 14 3.74 -48.01 27.56
C GLU A 14 4.41 -46.64 27.47
N ALA A 15 5.55 -46.45 28.14
CA ALA A 15 6.35 -45.24 28.04
C ALA A 15 6.82 -44.97 26.61
N GLU A 16 7.29 -46.00 25.89
CA GLU A 16 7.71 -45.88 24.50
C GLU A 16 6.54 -45.51 23.59
N SER A 17 5.35 -46.09 23.80
CA SER A 17 4.14 -45.72 23.07
C SER A 17 3.75 -44.25 23.31
N ILE A 18 3.81 -43.77 24.56
CA ILE A 18 3.50 -42.38 24.92
C ILE A 18 4.47 -41.42 24.21
N VAL A 19 5.77 -41.74 24.21
CA VAL A 19 6.79 -40.92 23.54
C VAL A 19 6.58 -40.87 22.03
N GLN A 20 6.27 -42.02 21.41
CA GLN A 20 5.98 -42.08 19.97
C GLN A 20 4.73 -41.25 19.61
N GLN A 21 3.68 -41.34 20.43
CA GLN A 21 2.46 -40.56 20.23
C GLN A 21 2.73 -39.06 20.38
N ALA A 22 3.46 -38.65 21.42
CA ALA A 22 3.83 -37.25 21.61
C ALA A 22 4.66 -36.69 20.44
N HIS A 23 5.58 -37.47 19.89
CA HIS A 23 6.32 -37.08 18.69
C HIS A 23 5.44 -36.94 17.45
N ALA A 24 4.48 -37.84 17.25
CA ALA A 24 3.54 -37.77 16.14
C ALA A 24 2.65 -36.52 16.25
N GLU A 25 2.13 -36.24 17.45
CA GLU A 25 1.32 -35.06 17.73
C GLU A 25 2.11 -33.77 17.53
N ALA A 26 3.35 -33.70 18.03
CA ALA A 26 4.23 -32.55 17.82
C ALA A 26 4.45 -32.27 16.32
N LYS A 27 4.72 -33.31 15.53
CA LYS A 27 4.92 -33.18 14.08
C LYS A 27 3.66 -32.72 13.35
N GLN A 28 2.48 -33.18 13.78
CA GLN A 28 1.22 -32.72 13.23
C GLN A 28 0.96 -31.25 13.57
N LEU A 29 1.26 -30.84 14.79
CA LEU A 29 1.13 -29.46 15.24
C LEU A 29 2.07 -28.53 14.45
N GLU A 30 3.33 -28.91 14.29
CA GLU A 30 4.30 -28.17 13.47
C GLU A 30 3.79 -27.95 12.06
N LYS A 31 3.30 -29.01 11.41
CA LYS A 31 2.75 -28.92 10.06
C LYS A 31 1.53 -28.00 9.98
N ALA A 32 0.61 -28.10 10.95
CA ALA A 32 -0.57 -27.25 11.00
C ALA A 32 -0.19 -25.77 11.16
N VAL A 33 0.79 -25.47 12.02
CA VAL A 33 1.30 -24.10 12.21
C VAL A 33 1.98 -23.58 10.96
N GLU A 34 2.77 -24.39 10.26
CA GLU A 34 3.39 -24.01 8.99
C GLU A 34 2.34 -23.66 7.92
N GLU A 35 1.29 -24.48 7.80
CA GLU A 35 0.16 -24.23 6.89
C GLU A 35 -0.60 -22.95 7.26
N GLU A 36 -0.80 -22.69 8.55
CA GLU A 36 -1.47 -21.48 9.04
C GLU A 36 -0.62 -20.22 8.75
N ILE A 37 0.68 -20.26 9.01
CA ILE A 37 1.62 -19.17 8.69
C ILE A 37 1.62 -18.90 7.17
N ALA A 38 1.65 -19.94 6.34
CA ALA A 38 1.60 -19.78 4.89
C ALA A 38 0.29 -19.11 4.43
N SER A 39 -0.84 -19.51 5.04
CA SER A 39 -2.15 -18.90 4.79
C SER A 39 -2.19 -17.42 5.19
N TYR A 40 -1.68 -17.07 6.36
CA TYR A 40 -1.60 -15.66 6.79
C TYR A 40 -0.72 -14.82 5.88
N ARG A 41 0.46 -15.34 5.50
CA ARG A 41 1.35 -14.64 4.56
C ARG A 41 0.66 -14.37 3.23
N LYS A 42 -0.03 -15.37 2.69
CA LYS A 42 -0.78 -15.21 1.43
C LYS A 42 -1.86 -14.13 1.56
N LYS A 43 -2.69 -14.18 2.60
CA LYS A 43 -3.74 -13.18 2.85
C LYS A 43 -3.16 -11.78 2.98
N LEU A 44 -2.07 -11.62 3.73
CA LEU A 44 -1.41 -10.33 3.92
C LEU A 44 -0.86 -9.77 2.59
N THR A 45 -0.27 -10.64 1.76
CA THR A 45 0.21 -10.25 0.43
C THR A 45 -0.92 -9.84 -0.49
N GLU A 46 -2.04 -10.57 -0.50
CA GLU A 46 -3.23 -10.23 -1.28
C GLU A 46 -3.84 -8.89 -0.84
N GLU A 47 -3.98 -8.67 0.48
CA GLU A 47 -4.49 -7.41 1.02
C GLU A 47 -3.57 -6.23 0.68
N THR A 48 -2.25 -6.44 0.75
CA THR A 48 -1.26 -5.42 0.41
C THR A 48 -1.34 -5.04 -1.07
N HIS A 49 -1.41 -6.02 -1.97
CA HIS A 49 -1.58 -5.76 -3.40
C HIS A 49 -2.88 -5.01 -3.69
N ARG A 50 -3.98 -5.39 -3.02
CA ARG A 50 -5.26 -4.68 -3.14
C ARG A 50 -5.13 -3.21 -2.73
N LYS A 51 -4.52 -2.93 -1.57
CA LYS A 51 -4.31 -1.55 -1.09
C LYS A 51 -3.42 -0.74 -2.03
N ILE A 52 -2.37 -1.35 -2.60
CA ILE A 52 -1.50 -0.70 -3.58
C ILE A 52 -2.30 -0.33 -4.84
N ALA A 53 -3.10 -1.26 -5.36
CA ALA A 53 -3.92 -1.01 -6.55
C ALA A 53 -4.98 0.09 -6.31
N GLU A 54 -5.65 0.06 -5.16
CA GLU A 54 -6.59 1.12 -4.76
C GLU A 54 -5.90 2.48 -4.63
N PHE A 55 -4.71 2.52 -4.01
CA PHE A 55 -3.92 3.73 -3.88
C PHE A 55 -3.47 4.30 -5.23
N GLN A 56 -2.97 3.46 -6.14
CA GLN A 56 -2.56 3.85 -7.48
C GLN A 56 -3.74 4.46 -8.25
N LYS A 57 -4.89 3.79 -8.24
CA LYS A 57 -6.10 4.28 -8.90
C LYS A 57 -6.54 5.64 -8.37
N ASN A 58 -6.63 5.78 -7.04
CA ASN A 58 -7.03 7.03 -6.41
C ASN A 58 -6.04 8.17 -6.70
N THR A 59 -4.74 7.86 -6.72
CA THR A 59 -3.68 8.84 -7.04
C THR A 59 -3.77 9.29 -8.49
N GLU A 60 -3.95 8.36 -9.43
CA GLU A 60 -4.13 8.68 -10.85
C GLU A 60 -5.38 9.54 -11.09
N GLU A 61 -6.50 9.22 -10.43
CA GLU A 61 -7.73 10.00 -10.52
C GLU A 61 -7.55 11.41 -9.94
N THR A 62 -6.92 11.52 -8.77
CA THR A 62 -6.61 12.81 -8.14
C THR A 62 -5.71 13.66 -9.04
N TYR A 63 -4.67 13.05 -9.62
CA TYR A 63 -3.76 13.74 -10.52
C TYR A 63 -4.47 14.24 -11.78
N ARG A 64 -5.30 13.40 -12.41
CA ARG A 64 -6.09 13.79 -13.60
C ARG A 64 -7.04 14.94 -13.30
N ASN A 65 -7.70 14.92 -12.15
CA ASN A 65 -8.60 16.00 -11.74
C ASN A 65 -7.82 17.30 -11.52
N ALA A 66 -6.70 17.23 -10.78
CA ALA A 66 -5.85 18.41 -10.55
C ALA A 66 -5.27 18.98 -11.85
N GLN A 67 -4.89 18.12 -12.81
CA GLN A 67 -4.43 18.56 -14.13
C GLN A 67 -5.54 19.29 -14.88
N LYS A 68 -6.75 18.73 -14.88
CA LYS A 68 -7.90 19.34 -15.54
C LYS A 68 -8.24 20.70 -14.93
N ASP A 69 -8.25 20.80 -13.60
CA ASP A 69 -8.52 22.05 -12.89
C ASP A 69 -7.47 23.12 -13.25
N ALA A 70 -6.19 22.74 -13.31
CA ALA A 70 -5.11 23.64 -13.72
C ALA A 70 -5.23 24.08 -15.19
N GLU A 71 -5.65 23.19 -16.09
CA GLU A 71 -5.90 23.53 -17.50
C GLU A 71 -7.08 24.49 -17.66
N GLU A 72 -8.16 24.30 -16.88
CA GLU A 72 -9.31 25.21 -16.87
C GLU A 72 -8.93 26.58 -16.31
N GLU A 73 -8.14 26.63 -15.23
CA GLU A 73 -7.62 27.88 -14.66
C GLU A 73 -6.73 28.63 -15.66
N LEU A 74 -5.78 27.94 -16.29
CA LEU A 74 -4.91 28.53 -17.31
C LEU A 74 -5.74 29.12 -18.46
N LYS A 75 -6.74 28.39 -18.94
CA LYS A 75 -7.63 28.87 -20.01
C LYS A 75 -8.39 30.12 -19.58
N ALA A 76 -8.92 30.14 -18.36
CA ALA A 76 -9.62 31.31 -17.83
C ALA A 76 -8.70 32.55 -17.74
N VAL A 77 -7.44 32.36 -17.35
CA VAL A 77 -6.44 33.44 -17.30
C VAL A 77 -6.10 33.95 -18.71
N LEU A 78 -5.91 33.06 -19.68
CA LEU A 78 -5.65 33.43 -21.07
C LEU A 78 -6.84 34.21 -21.66
N ASP A 79 -8.06 33.72 -21.46
CA ASP A 79 -9.28 34.42 -21.88
C ASP A 79 -9.40 35.81 -21.23
N ALA A 80 -8.95 35.96 -19.97
CA ALA A 80 -8.94 37.24 -19.28
C ALA A 80 -7.88 38.20 -19.86
N LEU A 81 -6.70 37.70 -20.21
CA LEU A 81 -5.64 38.47 -20.87
C LEU A 81 -6.09 38.96 -22.25
N ASP A 82 -6.72 38.11 -23.05
CA ASP A 82 -7.22 38.46 -24.39
C ASP A 82 -8.34 39.51 -24.34
N ARG A 83 -9.06 39.60 -23.23
CA ARG A 83 -10.11 40.61 -23.01
C ARG A 83 -9.58 41.95 -22.52
N ILE A 84 -8.27 42.11 -22.30
CA ILE A 84 -7.69 43.39 -21.90
C ILE A 84 -7.90 44.41 -23.04
N PRO A 85 -8.62 45.52 -22.79
CA PRO A 85 -8.88 46.51 -23.84
C PRO A 85 -7.58 47.14 -24.36
N HIS A 86 -7.46 47.25 -25.67
CA HIS A 86 -6.26 47.82 -26.31
C HIS A 86 -5.94 49.23 -25.83
N ASN A 87 -6.95 50.03 -25.52
CA ASN A 87 -6.78 51.38 -24.96
C ASN A 87 -6.05 51.39 -23.61
N ASN A 88 -6.22 50.35 -22.78
CA ASN A 88 -5.52 50.24 -21.50
C ASN A 88 -4.05 49.88 -21.70
N LEU A 89 -3.76 49.00 -22.66
CA LEU A 89 -2.40 48.67 -23.07
C LEU A 89 -1.68 49.90 -23.64
N GLN A 90 -2.36 50.67 -24.50
CA GLN A 90 -1.81 51.88 -25.10
C GLN A 90 -1.47 52.95 -24.06
N LYS A 91 -2.36 53.19 -23.08
CA LYS A 91 -2.09 54.11 -21.96
C LYS A 91 -0.88 53.69 -21.12
N GLN A 92 -0.73 52.39 -20.86
CA GLN A 92 0.42 51.86 -20.12
C GLN A 92 1.72 52.05 -20.91
N VAL A 93 1.70 51.77 -22.22
CA VAL A 93 2.85 51.99 -23.12
C VAL A 93 3.23 53.47 -23.17
N GLU A 94 2.27 54.37 -23.32
CA GLU A 94 2.51 55.82 -23.34
C GLU A 94 3.14 56.32 -22.03
N MET A 95 2.68 55.81 -20.88
CA MET A 95 3.22 56.17 -19.55
C MET A 95 4.67 55.66 -19.34
N ILE A 96 4.99 54.48 -19.89
CA ILE A 96 6.37 53.95 -19.87
C ILE A 96 7.27 54.79 -20.79
N VAL A 97 6.81 55.09 -22.01
CA VAL A 97 7.57 55.89 -22.98
C VAL A 97 7.82 57.31 -22.47
N SER A 98 6.84 57.94 -21.83
CA SER A 98 7.02 59.27 -21.23
C SER A 98 8.08 59.22 -20.13
N ARG A 99 8.01 58.24 -19.24
CA ARG A 99 9.00 58.05 -18.16
C ARG A 99 10.42 57.79 -18.67
N CYS A 100 10.55 57.11 -19.83
CA CYS A 100 11.85 56.90 -20.46
C CYS A 100 12.37 58.13 -21.22
N ARG A 101 11.50 59.06 -21.66
CA ARG A 101 11.92 60.34 -22.26
C ARG A 101 12.34 61.38 -21.23
N ASP A 102 11.83 61.27 -20.01
CA ASP A 102 12.16 62.16 -18.89
C ASP A 102 13.46 61.76 -18.16
N LEU A 103 14.14 60.68 -18.61
CA LEU A 103 15.48 60.24 -18.20
C LEU A 103 16.54 60.69 -19.22
#